data_AF-R7FJ44-F1
#
_entry.id   AF-R7FJ44-F1
#
_cell.length_a   1.000
_cell.length_b   1.000
_cell.length_c   1.000
_cell.angle_alpha   90.00
_cell.angle_beta   90.00
_cell.angle_gamma   90.00
#
_symmetry.space_group_name_H-M   'P 1'
#
loop_
_entity.id
_entity.type
_entity.pdbx_description
1 polymer ?
#
loop_
_entity_poly.entity_id
_entity_poly.type
_entity_poly.pdbx_seq_one_letter_code
_entity_poly.pdbx_strand_id
1 'polypeptide(L)'
;MNNKIPEYEIKYSKIKNIYIQIKNGKIIVKAPKKINKKEIEKIIEQKAEWIQKALEKEKQKQEKIPLYTKEKFKEIIEKNANELIQKTGLKPNKITIKQIKYAWGSCSSKKNITLNLELIKYSQQAIRYVILHELCHLKYMNHSKDFWNLVEKYMPNYKQVKKEF
;
A
#
# COMPACT_ATOMS: atom_id res chain seq x y z
N MET A 1 -15.19 -23.40 -20.36
CA MET A 1 -13.90 -22.71 -20.62
C MET A 1 -12.92 -23.17 -19.55
N ASN A 2 -11.82 -23.83 -19.95
CA ASN A 2 -10.78 -24.30 -19.02
C ASN A 2 -10.14 -23.09 -18.32
N ASN A 3 -10.58 -22.78 -17.10
CA ASN A 3 -9.94 -21.77 -16.26
C ASN A 3 -8.63 -22.37 -15.75
N LYS A 4 -7.61 -22.32 -16.59
CA LYS A 4 -6.28 -22.84 -16.29
C LYS A 4 -5.70 -21.99 -15.15
N ILE A 5 -5.86 -22.43 -13.90
CA ILE A 5 -4.67 -22.81 -13.13
C ILE A 5 -3.47 -21.86 -13.24
N PRO A 6 -3.49 -20.54 -12.95
CA PRO A 6 -2.28 -19.74 -13.10
C PRO A 6 -1.17 -20.32 -12.23
N GLU A 7 0.07 -20.31 -12.74
CA GLU A 7 1.21 -20.96 -12.09
C GLU A 7 1.40 -20.44 -10.65
N TYR A 8 1.53 -21.38 -9.70
CA TYR A 8 1.60 -21.06 -8.27
C TYR A 8 2.64 -21.91 -7.53
N GLU A 9 3.23 -21.32 -6.49
CA GLU A 9 4.19 -21.97 -5.58
C GLU A 9 3.53 -22.24 -4.22
N ILE A 10 3.59 -23.47 -3.71
CA ILE A 10 3.10 -23.79 -2.36
C ILE A 10 4.24 -23.68 -1.34
N LYS A 11 4.03 -22.94 -0.25
CA LYS A 11 4.92 -22.88 0.91
C LYS A 11 4.22 -23.40 2.16
N TYR A 12 4.53 -24.63 2.55
CA TYR A 12 4.01 -25.20 3.79
C TYR A 12 4.68 -24.59 5.02
N SER A 13 3.90 -24.25 6.04
CA SER A 13 4.39 -23.61 7.28
C SER A 13 3.50 -23.90 8.49
N LYS A 14 3.96 -23.58 9.70
CA LYS A 14 3.18 -23.70 10.96
C LYS A 14 2.15 -22.57 11.08
N ILE A 15 1.12 -22.61 10.26
CA ILE A 15 0.03 -21.61 10.21
C ILE A 15 -1.33 -22.28 10.32
N LYS A 16 -2.37 -21.52 10.71
CA LYS A 16 -3.74 -22.02 10.84
C LYS A 16 -4.57 -21.87 9.57
N ASN A 17 -4.36 -20.79 8.82
CA ASN A 17 -5.14 -20.45 7.62
C ASN A 17 -4.28 -20.55 6.36
N ILE A 18 -4.92 -20.74 5.20
CA ILE A 18 -4.29 -20.63 3.89
C ILE A 18 -4.25 -19.16 3.48
N TYR A 19 -3.10 -18.69 3.02
CA TYR A 19 -2.93 -17.34 2.50
C TYR A 19 -2.46 -17.39 1.05
N ILE A 20 -3.19 -16.73 0.16
CA ILE A 20 -2.79 -16.53 -1.23
C ILE A 20 -2.11 -15.16 -1.32
N GLN A 21 -0.86 -15.14 -1.74
CA GLN A 21 -0.07 -13.92 -1.91
C GLN A 21 0.33 -13.78 -3.37
N ILE A 22 0.25 -12.57 -3.91
CA ILE A 22 0.76 -12.26 -5.24
C ILE A 22 1.96 -11.34 -5.05
N LYS A 23 3.09 -11.72 -5.62
CA LYS A 23 4.34 -10.96 -5.55
C LYS A 23 5.07 -11.04 -6.88
N ASN A 24 5.32 -9.90 -7.50
CA ASN A 24 6.05 -9.79 -8.76
C ASN A 24 5.43 -10.70 -9.85
N GLY A 25 4.10 -10.73 -9.94
CA GLY A 25 3.38 -11.57 -10.90
C GLY A 25 3.34 -13.07 -10.55
N LYS A 26 3.90 -13.48 -9.41
CA LYS A 26 3.89 -14.89 -8.96
C LYS A 26 2.87 -15.10 -7.85
N ILE A 27 2.12 -16.20 -7.94
CA ILE A 27 1.18 -16.63 -6.90
C ILE A 27 1.92 -17.53 -5.91
N ILE A 28 1.91 -17.17 -4.64
CA ILE A 28 2.49 -17.94 -3.53
C ILE A 28 1.35 -18.31 -2.58
N VAL A 29 1.12 -19.60 -2.42
CA VAL A 29 0.13 -20.14 -1.48
C VAL A 29 0.83 -20.64 -0.23
N LYS A 30 0.63 -19.94 0.89
CA LYS A 30 1.09 -20.42 2.20
C LYS A 30 0.02 -21.32 2.79
N ALA A 31 0.36 -22.56 3.09
CA ALA A 31 -0.58 -23.56 3.58
C ALA A 31 -0.13 -24.23 4.89
N PRO A 32 -1.07 -24.65 5.78
CA PRO A 32 -0.75 -25.53 6.89
C PRO A 32 -0.22 -26.88 6.41
N LYS A 33 0.74 -27.48 7.12
CA LYS A 33 1.34 -28.78 6.76
C LYS A 33 0.35 -29.95 6.62
N LYS A 34 -0.83 -29.84 7.24
CA LYS A 34 -1.85 -30.90 7.28
C LYS A 34 -2.79 -30.90 6.06
N ILE A 35 -2.81 -29.81 5.29
CA ILE A 35 -3.70 -29.66 4.14
C ILE A 35 -3.02 -30.24 2.92
N ASN A 36 -3.76 -31.02 2.13
CA ASN A 36 -3.24 -31.61 0.91
C ASN A 36 -3.37 -30.66 -0.30
N LYS A 37 -2.65 -30.96 -1.38
CA LYS A 37 -2.65 -30.14 -2.60
C LYS A 37 -4.03 -29.99 -3.24
N LYS A 38 -4.88 -31.02 -3.23
CA LYS A 38 -6.23 -30.98 -3.84
C LYS A 38 -7.14 -29.97 -3.14
N GLU A 39 -7.07 -29.91 -1.81
CA GLU A 39 -7.82 -28.91 -1.04
C GLU A 39 -7.35 -27.49 -1.34
N ILE A 40 -6.04 -27.30 -1.52
CA ILE A 40 -5.46 -26.01 -1.94
C ILE A 40 -5.96 -25.62 -3.32
N GLU A 41 -5.94 -26.54 -4.29
CA GLU A 41 -6.41 -26.31 -5.66
C GLU A 41 -7.87 -25.88 -5.69
N LYS A 42 -8.75 -26.53 -4.92
CA LYS A 42 -10.16 -26.14 -4.79
C LYS A 42 -10.33 -24.70 -4.31
N ILE A 43 -9.49 -24.26 -3.36
CA ILE A 43 -9.53 -22.88 -2.86
C ILE A 43 -9.03 -21.89 -3.92
N ILE A 44 -7.99 -22.24 -4.67
CA ILE A 44 -7.46 -21.42 -5.76
C ILE A 44 -8.53 -21.26 -6.84
N GLU A 45 -9.20 -22.34 -7.25
CA GLU A 45 -10.29 -22.32 -8.22
C GLU A 45 -11.44 -21.41 -7.77
N GLN A 46 -11.89 -21.55 -6.51
CA GLN A 46 -12.91 -20.68 -5.92
C GLN A 46 -12.50 -19.20 -5.84
N LYS A 47 -11.20 -18.90 -5.90
CA LYS A 47 -10.64 -17.54 -5.85
C LYS A 47 -10.08 -17.09 -7.20
N ALA A 48 -10.28 -17.85 -8.29
CA ALA A 48 -9.63 -17.60 -9.57
C ALA A 48 -9.88 -16.18 -10.10
N GLU A 49 -11.13 -15.70 -10.06
CA GLU A 49 -11.47 -14.33 -10.48
C GLU A 49 -10.76 -13.25 -9.65
N TRP A 50 -10.67 -13.45 -8.33
CA TRP A 50 -9.96 -12.53 -7.45
C TRP A 50 -8.46 -12.54 -7.74
N ILE A 51 -7.87 -13.72 -7.99
CA ILE A 51 -6.45 -13.89 -8.33
C ILE A 51 -6.15 -13.17 -9.65
N GLN A 52 -6.97 -13.36 -10.68
CA GLN A 52 -6.81 -12.70 -11.98
C GLN A 52 -6.85 -11.17 -11.84
N LYS A 53 -7.89 -10.63 -11.19
CA LYS A 53 -8.00 -9.18 -10.92
C LYS A 53 -6.81 -8.63 -10.14
N ALA A 54 -6.29 -9.39 -9.18
CA ALA A 54 -5.16 -8.96 -8.38
C ALA A 54 -3.81 -9.03 -9.14
N LEU A 55 -3.63 -10.01 -10.04
CA LEU A 55 -2.50 -10.05 -10.99
C LEU A 55 -2.54 -8.85 -11.95
N GLU A 56 -3.71 -8.55 -12.53
CA GLU A 56 -3.90 -7.39 -13.40
C GLU A 56 -3.60 -6.09 -12.66
N LYS A 57 -4.10 -5.93 -11.43
CA LYS A 57 -3.83 -4.75 -10.61
C LYS A 57 -2.34 -4.60 -10.28
N GLU A 58 -1.65 -5.70 -9.95
CA GLU A 58 -0.20 -5.66 -9.70
C GLU A 58 0.57 -5.27 -10.97
N LYS A 59 0.19 -5.82 -12.13
CA LYS A 59 0.76 -5.49 -13.43
C LYS A 59 0.57 -4.02 -13.78
N GLN A 60 -0.67 -3.50 -13.68
CA GLN A 60 -0.97 -2.08 -13.91
C GLN A 60 -0.16 -1.16 -12.98
N LYS A 61 0.03 -1.56 -11.73
CA LYS A 61 0.86 -0.83 -10.77
C LYS A 61 2.34 -0.83 -11.17
N GLN A 62 2.85 -1.93 -11.71
CA GLN A 62 4.22 -2.04 -12.20
C GLN A 62 4.44 -1.23 -13.48
N GLU A 63 3.47 -1.24 -14.41
CA GLU A 63 3.51 -0.54 -15.69
C GLU A 63 3.23 0.97 -15.57
N LYS A 64 2.69 1.43 -14.43
CA LYS A 64 2.46 2.85 -14.17
C LYS A 64 3.77 3.64 -14.31
N ILE A 65 3.80 4.55 -15.28
CA ILE A 65 4.94 5.43 -15.55
C ILE A 65 5.01 6.58 -14.53
N PRO A 66 6.22 7.06 -14.17
CA PRO A 66 6.37 8.26 -13.37
C PRO A 66 5.66 9.45 -14.01
N LEU A 67 4.87 10.19 -13.23
CA LEU A 67 4.19 11.41 -13.68
C LEU A 67 5.07 12.65 -13.59
N TYR A 68 6.18 12.56 -12.85
CA TYR A 68 7.08 13.68 -12.57
C TYR A 68 8.54 13.22 -12.66
N THR A 69 9.44 14.18 -12.88
CA THR A 69 10.87 13.99 -12.61
C THR A 69 11.12 13.84 -11.10
N LYS A 70 12.28 13.31 -10.71
CA LYS A 70 12.63 13.16 -9.28
C LYS A 70 12.72 14.52 -8.57
N GLU A 71 13.22 15.52 -9.28
CA GLU A 71 13.36 16.90 -8.83
C GLU A 71 11.97 17.50 -8.58
N LYS A 72 11.08 17.38 -9.57
CA LYS A 72 9.72 17.89 -9.44
C LYS A 72 8.93 17.17 -8.34
N PHE A 73 9.14 15.87 -8.20
CA PHE A 73 8.52 15.08 -7.14
C PHE A 73 8.96 15.54 -5.74
N LYS A 74 10.25 15.86 -5.55
CA LYS A 74 10.76 16.43 -4.29
C LYS A 74 10.09 17.77 -3.97
N GLU A 75 10.01 18.68 -4.95
CA GLU A 75 9.33 19.97 -4.77
C GLU A 75 7.86 19.80 -4.36
N ILE A 76 7.14 18.87 -5.01
CA ILE A 76 5.74 18.56 -4.67
C ILE A 76 5.64 18.06 -3.23
N ILE A 77 6.51 17.14 -2.82
CA ILE A 77 6.54 16.58 -1.46
C ILE A 77 6.81 17.68 -0.44
N GLU A 78 7.83 18.51 -0.66
CA GLU A 78 8.22 19.60 0.24
C GLU A 78 7.11 20.63 0.38
N LYS A 79 6.54 21.10 -0.73
CA LYS A 79 5.42 22.03 -0.73
C LYS A 79 4.22 21.48 0.05
N ASN A 80 3.77 20.27 -0.27
CA ASN A 80 2.60 19.66 0.37
C ASN A 80 2.86 19.37 1.86
N ALA A 81 4.06 18.91 2.22
CA ALA A 81 4.43 18.68 3.61
C ALA A 81 4.40 19.97 4.41
N ASN A 82 5.00 21.06 3.91
CA ASN A 82 5.02 22.35 4.59
C ASN A 82 3.61 22.90 4.82
N GLU A 83 2.76 22.89 3.80
CA GLU A 83 1.36 23.32 3.92
C GLU A 83 0.57 22.48 4.93
N LEU A 84 0.74 21.15 4.91
CA LEU A 84 0.04 20.27 5.84
C LEU A 84 0.56 20.41 7.28
N ILE A 85 1.87 20.58 7.48
CA ILE A 85 2.45 20.84 8.80
C ILE A 85 1.88 22.13 9.37
N GLN A 86 1.81 23.20 8.57
CA GLN A 86 1.20 24.47 8.99
C GLN A 86 -0.29 24.31 9.33
N LYS A 87 -1.05 23.60 8.48
CA LYS A 87 -2.50 23.40 8.68
C LYS A 87 -2.83 22.51 9.89
N THR A 88 -2.02 21.48 10.15
CA THR A 88 -2.30 20.49 11.19
C THR A 88 -1.59 20.76 12.51
N GLY A 89 -0.50 21.53 12.50
CA GLY A 89 0.42 21.68 13.65
C GLY A 89 1.25 20.43 13.94
N LEU A 90 1.13 19.36 13.16
CA LEU A 90 1.85 18.11 13.37
C LEU A 90 3.22 18.19 12.69
N LYS A 91 4.27 18.35 13.49
CA LYS A 91 5.65 18.50 12.97
C LYS A 91 6.47 17.23 13.16
N PRO A 92 6.91 16.56 12.08
CA PRO A 92 7.85 15.45 12.16
C PRO A 92 9.28 15.96 12.41
N ASN A 93 10.15 15.07 12.88
CA ASN A 93 11.58 15.36 13.02
C ASN A 93 12.29 15.38 11.67
N LYS A 94 11.89 14.49 10.77
CA LYS A 94 12.45 14.35 9.43
C LYS A 94 11.43 13.78 8.47
N ILE A 95 11.47 14.23 7.22
CA ILE A 95 10.79 13.60 6.08
C ILE A 95 11.88 13.12 5.12
N THR A 96 11.79 11.87 4.68
CA THR A 96 12.71 11.32 3.67
C THR A 96 11.95 10.61 2.57
N ILE A 97 12.53 10.57 1.37
CA ILE A 97 12.00 9.81 0.24
C ILE A 97 12.89 8.59 0.04
N LYS A 98 12.32 7.39 0.05
CA LYS A 98 13.05 6.12 -0.16
C LYS A 98 12.21 5.15 -0.97
N GLN A 99 12.86 4.24 -1.69
CA GLN A 99 12.19 3.07 -2.24
C GLN A 99 11.94 2.06 -1.10
N ILE A 100 10.67 1.86 -0.70
CA ILE A 100 10.29 0.84 0.28
C ILE A 100 9.29 -0.14 -0.33
N LYS A 101 9.33 -1.41 0.08
CA LYS A 101 8.51 -2.48 -0.53
C LYS A 101 7.20 -2.78 0.19
N TYR A 102 7.01 -2.24 1.40
CA TYR A 102 5.94 -2.69 2.31
C TYR A 102 4.84 -1.66 2.54
N ALA A 103 5.02 -0.38 2.18
CA ALA A 103 4.04 0.67 2.41
C ALA A 103 4.21 1.87 1.45
N TRP A 104 3.21 2.75 1.40
CA TRP A 104 3.26 4.03 0.67
C TRP A 104 4.00 5.12 1.43
N GLY A 105 3.95 5.04 2.75
CA GLY A 105 4.72 5.84 3.69
C GLY A 105 4.91 5.06 4.98
N SER A 106 5.69 5.62 5.90
CA SER A 106 5.79 5.12 7.27
C SER A 106 6.17 6.25 8.21
N CYS A 107 5.67 6.16 9.44
CA CYS A 107 6.04 7.04 10.53
C CYS A 107 6.56 6.21 11.71
N SER A 108 7.77 6.54 12.18
CA SER A 108 8.38 5.87 13.33
C SER A 108 7.93 6.50 14.65
N SER A 109 8.08 5.76 15.77
CA SER A 109 7.85 6.31 17.12
C SER A 109 8.74 7.51 17.45
N LYS A 110 9.91 7.62 16.79
CA LYS A 110 10.81 8.78 16.83
C LYS A 110 10.33 9.96 15.96
N LYS A 111 9.10 9.94 15.46
CA LYS A 111 8.49 10.99 14.63
C LYS A 111 9.24 11.27 13.31
N ASN A 112 9.96 10.28 12.78
CA ASN A 112 10.53 10.36 11.43
C ASN A 112 9.58 9.72 10.43
N ILE A 113 9.34 10.43 9.32
CA ILE A 113 8.49 10.02 8.21
C ILE A 113 9.36 9.59 7.03
N THR A 114 9.01 8.47 6.41
CA THR A 114 9.55 8.03 5.12
C THR A 114 8.40 7.92 4.12
N LEU A 115 8.51 8.59 2.98
CA LEU A 115 7.57 8.51 1.86
C LEU A 115 8.17 7.63 0.76
N ASN A 116 7.34 6.80 0.14
CA ASN A 116 7.79 5.88 -0.89
C ASN A 116 8.01 6.62 -2.22
N LEU A 117 9.15 6.38 -2.88
CA LEU A 117 9.44 6.93 -4.21
C LEU A 117 8.42 6.47 -5.27
N GLU A 118 7.76 5.32 -5.07
CA GLU A 118 6.68 4.86 -5.97
C GLU A 118 5.51 5.85 -6.09
N LEU A 119 5.33 6.77 -5.14
CA LEU A 119 4.34 7.84 -5.21
C LEU A 119 4.54 8.79 -6.40
N ILE A 120 5.73 8.79 -7.02
CA ILE A 120 6.03 9.57 -8.23
C ILE A 120 5.10 9.24 -9.41
N LYS A 121 4.43 8.09 -9.37
CA LYS A 121 3.48 7.59 -10.38
C LYS A 121 2.02 7.97 -10.10
N TYR A 122 1.76 8.78 -9.08
CA TYR A 122 0.41 9.06 -8.56
C TYR A 122 0.09 10.55 -8.57
N SER A 123 -1.20 10.88 -8.52
CA SER A 123 -1.65 12.28 -8.55
C SER A 123 -1.08 13.07 -7.36
N GLN A 124 -1.01 14.41 -7.49
CA GLN A 124 -0.62 15.25 -6.35
C GLN A 124 -1.58 15.09 -5.16
N GLN A 125 -2.86 14.77 -5.39
CA GLN A 125 -3.81 14.50 -4.30
C GLN A 125 -3.47 13.19 -3.57
N ALA A 126 -3.12 12.13 -4.31
CA ALA A 126 -2.67 10.87 -3.72
C ALA A 126 -1.36 11.04 -2.93
N ILE A 127 -0.41 11.81 -3.45
CA ILE A 127 0.82 12.18 -2.72
C ILE A 127 0.45 12.91 -1.43
N ARG A 128 -0.38 13.96 -1.49
CA ARG A 128 -0.82 14.75 -0.34
C ARG A 128 -1.54 13.91 0.70
N TYR A 129 -2.38 12.97 0.27
CA TYR A 129 -3.07 12.03 1.14
C TYR A 129 -2.08 11.19 1.95
N VAL A 130 -1.06 10.63 1.32
CA VAL A 130 -0.05 9.82 2.03
C VAL A 130 0.76 10.67 3.00
N ILE A 131 1.14 11.89 2.63
CA ILE A 131 1.81 12.82 3.57
C ILE A 131 0.91 13.07 4.78
N LEU A 132 -0.37 13.39 4.58
CA LEU A 132 -1.32 13.63 5.67
C LEU A 132 -1.48 12.39 6.55
N HIS A 133 -1.54 11.18 5.96
CA HIS A 133 -1.62 9.92 6.67
C HIS A 133 -0.43 9.74 7.64
N GLU A 134 0.79 9.94 7.13
CA GLU A 134 2.00 9.81 7.95
C GLU A 134 2.12 10.92 9.01
N LEU A 135 1.65 12.13 8.73
CA LEU A 135 1.57 13.20 9.72
C LEU A 135 0.59 12.85 10.84
N CYS A 136 -0.58 12.28 10.52
CA CYS A 136 -1.56 11.85 11.54
C CYS A 136 -0.98 10.79 12.48
N HIS A 137 -0.05 9.95 12.01
CA HIS A 137 0.66 9.00 12.85
C HIS A 137 1.50 9.64 13.97
N LEU A 138 1.88 10.92 13.84
CA LEU A 138 2.55 11.66 14.91
C LEU A 138 1.68 11.82 16.17
N LYS A 139 0.35 11.72 16.02
CA LYS A 139 -0.62 11.76 17.12
C LYS A 139 -1.20 10.38 17.45
N TYR A 140 -1.49 9.58 16.44
CA TYR A 140 -2.10 8.26 16.62
C TYR A 140 -1.30 7.19 15.86
N MET A 141 -0.51 6.39 16.59
CA MET A 141 0.36 5.34 16.00
C MET A 141 -0.41 4.12 15.46
N ASN A 142 -1.73 4.09 15.62
CA ASN A 142 -2.62 3.06 15.12
C ASN A 142 -3.71 3.66 14.23
N HIS A 143 -4.40 2.82 13.46
CA HIS A 143 -5.51 3.22 12.59
C HIS A 143 -6.86 3.20 13.32
N SER A 144 -6.91 3.73 14.55
CA SER A 144 -8.13 3.86 15.36
C SER A 144 -9.16 4.80 14.73
N LYS A 145 -10.37 4.84 15.29
CA LYS A 145 -11.42 5.79 14.88
C LYS A 145 -10.91 7.23 14.93
N ASP A 146 -10.16 7.60 15.96
CA ASP A 146 -9.61 8.94 16.12
C ASP A 146 -8.56 9.28 15.05
N PHE A 147 -7.75 8.30 14.64
CA PHE A 147 -6.84 8.46 13.50
C PHE A 147 -7.61 8.82 12.23
N TRP A 148 -8.65 8.05 11.90
CA TRP A 148 -9.43 8.29 10.68
C TRP A 148 -10.23 9.59 10.74
N ASN A 149 -10.79 9.93 11.90
CA ASN A 149 -11.43 11.23 12.13
C ASN A 149 -10.45 12.39 11.87
N LEU A 150 -9.19 12.26 12.29
CA LEU A 150 -8.16 13.27 12.06
C LEU A 150 -7.80 13.40 10.57
N VAL A 151 -7.66 12.27 9.86
CA VAL A 151 -7.44 12.27 8.41
C VAL A 151 -8.62 12.94 7.68
N GLU A 152 -9.85 12.54 7.99
CA GLU A 152 -11.07 13.06 7.38
C GLU A 152 -11.27 14.56 7.67
N LYS A 153 -10.92 15.02 8.88
CA LYS A 153 -10.93 16.44 9.25
C LYS A 153 -10.10 17.30 8.29
N TYR A 154 -8.93 16.82 7.87
CA TYR A 154 -8.03 17.60 7.00
C TYR A 154 -8.19 17.30 5.52
N MET A 155 -8.77 16.15 5.17
CA MET A 155 -9.06 15.71 3.79
C MET A 155 -10.38 14.91 3.75
N PRO A 156 -11.55 15.56 3.67
CA PRO A 156 -12.84 14.88 3.70
C PRO A 156 -13.02 13.86 2.55
N ASN A 157 -12.42 14.12 1.40
CA ASN A 157 -12.47 13.25 0.22
C ASN A 157 -11.41 12.12 0.24
N TYR A 158 -10.72 11.86 1.36
CA TYR A 158 -9.61 10.89 1.39
C TYR A 158 -10.01 9.48 0.93
N LYS A 159 -11.26 9.06 1.16
CA LYS A 159 -11.79 7.76 0.71
C LYS A 159 -11.81 7.65 -0.82
N GLN A 160 -12.04 8.75 -1.53
CA GLN A 160 -11.98 8.78 -2.98
C GLN A 160 -10.54 8.74 -3.47
N VAL A 161 -9.67 9.57 -2.90
CA VAL A 161 -8.23 9.61 -3.23
C VAL A 161 -7.55 8.26 -3.00
N LYS A 162 -7.93 7.55 -1.93
CA LYS A 162 -7.42 6.22 -1.59
C LYS A 162 -7.65 5.18 -2.69
N LYS A 163 -8.64 5.37 -3.58
CA LYS A 163 -8.91 4.46 -4.70
C LYS A 163 -7.83 4.47 -5.78
N GLU A 164 -6.91 5.45 -5.77
CA GLU A 164 -5.78 5.46 -6.70
C GLU A 164 -4.77 4.33 -6.44
N PHE A 165 -4.74 3.76 -5.22
CA PHE A 165 -3.79 2.75 -4.75
C PHE A 165 -4.31 1.29 -4.86
#